data_AF-A0A9X4KK59-F1
#
_entry.id   AF-A0A9X4KK59-F1
#
_cell.length_a   1.000
_cell.length_b   1.000
_cell.length_c   1.000
_cell.angle_alpha   90.00
_cell.angle_beta   90.00
_cell.angle_gamma   90.00
#
_symmetry.space_group_name_H-M   'P 1'
#
loop_
_entity.id
_entity.type
_entity.pdbx_description
1 polymer ?
#
loop_
_entity_poly.entity_id
_entity_poly.type
_entity_poly.pdbx_seq_one_letter_code
_entity_poly.pdbx_strand_id
1 'polypeptide(L)'
;MLKILVVDDNTIKQQKLTEIFLSIDGIKEEDIFVAPDIINAKRELLNQEFDLLILDIQIPNRFNQVAKQDGGITFFARVDDF
;
A
#
# COMPACT_ATOMS: atom_id res chain seq x y z
N MET A 1 -2.20 -16.98 5.74
CA MET A 1 -1.75 -16.73 4.35
C MET A 1 -1.27 -15.31 4.33
N LEU A 2 -0.11 -15.03 3.73
CA LEU A 2 0.59 -13.75 3.88
C LEU A 2 -0.18 -12.63 3.15
N LYS A 3 -0.81 -11.70 3.87
CA LYS A 3 -1.50 -10.56 3.27
C LYS A 3 -0.58 -9.35 3.14
N ILE A 4 -0.44 -8.84 1.92
CA ILE A 4 0.48 -7.75 1.59
C ILE A 4 -0.31 -6.54 1.11
N LEU A 5 -0.06 -5.37 1.70
CA LEU A 5 -0.58 -4.08 1.22
C LEU A 5 0.54 -3.25 0.61
N VAL A 6 0.36 -2.83 -0.63
CA VAL A 6 1.26 -1.92 -1.36
C VAL A 6 0.63 -0.54 -1.47
N VAL A 7 1.29 0.48 -0.93
CA VAL A 7 0.81 1.86 -0.86
C VAL A 7 1.79 2.75 -1.63
N ASP A 8 1.46 3.06 -2.88
CA ASP A 8 2.32 3.80 -3.82
C ASP A 8 1.43 4.46 -4.88
N ASP A 9 1.65 5.69 -5.34
CA ASP A 9 0.79 6.33 -6.36
C ASP A 9 1.22 6.02 -7.80
N ASN A 10 2.37 5.38 -7.98
CA ASN A 10 2.93 5.06 -9.28
C ASN A 10 2.51 3.65 -9.72
N THR A 11 1.61 3.59 -10.70
CA THR A 11 1.08 2.34 -11.25
C THR A 11 2.16 1.40 -11.81
N ILE A 12 3.26 1.94 -12.34
CA ILE A 12 4.37 1.12 -12.85
C ILE A 12 5.12 0.44 -11.69
N LYS A 13 5.35 1.15 -10.58
CA LYS A 13 5.97 0.57 -9.37
C LYS A 13 5.06 -0.50 -8.77
N GLN A 14 3.76 -0.23 -8.66
CA GLN A 14 2.77 -1.19 -8.19
C GLN A 14 2.79 -2.49 -9.01
N GLN A 15 2.70 -2.38 -10.35
CA GLN A 15 2.72 -3.55 -11.24
C GLN A 15 3.99 -4.39 -11.07
N LYS A 16 5.15 -3.75 -11.02
CA LYS A 16 6.43 -4.46 -10.80
C LYS A 16 6.47 -5.18 -9.46
N LEU A 17 5.98 -4.55 -8.38
CA LEU A 17 5.91 -5.18 -7.07
C LEU A 17 4.97 -6.39 -7.09
N THR A 18 3.79 -6.25 -7.70
CA THR A 18 2.85 -7.36 -7.86
C THR A 18 3.48 -8.52 -8.64
N GLU A 19 4.16 -8.25 -9.76
CA GLU A 19 4.88 -9.27 -10.54
C GLU A 19 5.96 -9.97 -9.72
N ILE A 20 6.72 -9.22 -8.91
CA ILE A 20 7.74 -9.79 -8.02
C ILE A 20 7.09 -10.71 -6.98
N PHE A 21 6.00 -10.29 -6.33
CA PHE A 21 5.32 -11.11 -5.33
C PHE A 21 4.70 -12.38 -5.93
N LEU A 22 4.08 -12.27 -7.10
CA LEU A 22 3.53 -13.43 -7.82
C LEU A 22 4.60 -14.42 -8.31
N SER A 23 5.87 -13.99 -8.38
CA SER A 23 6.98 -14.90 -8.70
C SER A 23 7.44 -15.75 -7.51
N ILE A 24 6.96 -15.45 -6.30
CA ILE A 24 7.30 -16.18 -5.07
C ILE A 24 6.30 -17.32 -4.86
N ASP A 25 6.82 -18.53 -4.69
CA ASP A 25 5.97 -19.71 -4.47
C ASP A 25 5.09 -19.54 -3.22
N GLY A 26 3.80 -19.86 -3.38
CA GLY A 26 2.79 -19.74 -2.33
C GLY A 26 2.14 -18.36 -2.16
N ILE A 27 2.55 -17.32 -2.89
CA ILE A 27 1.84 -16.02 -2.93
C ILE A 27 0.93 -15.97 -4.16
N LYS A 28 -0.32 -15.57 -3.96
CA LYS A 28 -1.33 -15.44 -5.02
C LYS A 28 -1.78 -14.00 -5.18
N GLU A 29 -2.50 -13.72 -6.26
CA GLU A 29 -3.06 -12.39 -6.52
C GLU A 29 -4.01 -11.93 -5.40
N GLU A 30 -4.78 -12.86 -4.81
CA GLU A 30 -5.68 -12.61 -3.69
C GLU A 30 -4.97 -12.20 -2.38
N ASP A 31 -3.65 -12.40 -2.31
CA ASP A 31 -2.81 -12.04 -1.17
C ASP A 31 -2.25 -10.61 -1.29
N ILE A 32 -2.37 -9.97 -2.47
CA ILE A 32 -1.73 -8.69 -2.78
C ILE A 32 -2.81 -7.61 -2.96
N PHE A 33 -2.73 -6.58 -2.13
CA PHE A 33 -3.64 -5.44 -2.11
C PHE A 33 -2.88 -4.18 -2.47
N VAL A 34 -3.49 -3.29 -3.24
CA VAL A 34 -2.83 -2.09 -3.75
C VAL A 34 -3.69 -0.86 -3.45
N ALA A 35 -3.08 0.17 -2.87
CA ALA A 35 -3.70 1.45 -2.58
C ALA A 35 -2.88 2.60 -3.21
N PRO A 36 -3.49 3.43 -4.06
CA PRO A 36 -2.77 4.52 -4.73
C PRO A 36 -2.61 5.79 -3.86
N ASP A 37 -3.22 5.80 -2.67
CA ASP A 37 -3.22 6.96 -1.78
C ASP A 37 -3.52 6.56 -0.32
N ILE A 38 -3.36 7.52 0.59
CA ILE A 38 -3.56 7.33 2.03
C ILE A 38 -5.01 6.92 2.37
N ILE A 39 -6.03 7.47 1.69
CA ILE A 39 -7.42 7.16 2.01
C ILE A 39 -7.75 5.71 1.67
N ASN A 40 -7.30 5.24 0.51
CA ASN A 40 -7.49 3.85 0.10
C ASN A 40 -6.68 2.91 1.00
N ALA A 41 -5.44 3.27 1.37
CA ALA A 41 -4.62 2.47 2.29
C ALA A 41 -5.30 2.33 3.67
N LYS A 42 -5.84 3.43 4.22
CA LYS A 42 -6.60 3.39 5.47
C LYS A 42 -7.84 2.51 5.38
N ARG A 43 -8.56 2.55 4.26
CA ARG A 43 -9.73 1.71 4.06
C ARG A 43 -9.35 0.24 4.10
N GLU A 44 -8.26 -0.16 3.44
CA GLU A 44 -7.77 -1.53 3.47
C GLU A 44 -7.40 -1.96 4.90
N LEU A 45 -6.61 -1.15 5.61
CA LEU A 45 -6.20 -1.43 6.99
C LEU A 45 -7.38 -1.55 7.97
N LEU A 46 -8.46 -0.78 7.77
CA LEU A 46 -9.68 -0.88 8.59
C LEU A 46 -10.51 -2.13 8.27
N ASN A 47 -10.44 -2.62 7.03
CA ASN A 47 -11.24 -3.76 6.57
C ASN A 47 -10.60 -5.09 6.94
N GLN A 48 -9.27 -5.15 7.04
CA GLN A 48 -8.53 -6.38 7.27
C GLN A 48 -7.12 -6.13 7.78
N GLU A 49 -6.59 -7.10 8.51
CA GLU A 49 -5.19 -7.12 8.94
C GLU A 49 -4.26 -7.53 7.81
N PHE A 50 -3.03 -7.01 7.85
CA PHE A 50 -1.95 -7.29 6.90
C PHE A 50 -0.69 -7.73 7.63
N ASP A 51 0.04 -8.66 7.04
CA ASP A 51 1.31 -9.15 7.55
C ASP A 51 2.49 -8.28 7.07
N LEU A 52 2.34 -7.63 5.92
CA LEU A 52 3.36 -6.77 5.30
C LEU A 52 2.73 -5.52 4.69
N LEU A 53 3.27 -4.36 5.07
CA LEU A 53 2.96 -3.07 4.46
C LEU A 53 4.19 -2.56 3.71
N ILE A 54 4.03 -2.28 2.41
CA ILE A 54 5.02 -1.59 1.59
C ILE A 54 4.49 -0.19 1.35
N LEU A 55 5.24 0.80 1.80
CA LEU A 55 4.79 2.18 1.84
C LEU A 55 5.79 3.10 1.14
N ASP A 56 5.33 3.79 0.10
CA ASP A 56 6.06 4.90 -0.48
C ASP A 56 6.02 6.11 0.47
N ILE A 57 7.14 6.82 0.57
CA ILE A 57 7.27 8.02 1.39
C ILE A 57 6.49 9.18 0.76
N GLN A 58 6.57 9.31 -0.57
CA GLN A 58 5.94 10.40 -1.30
C GLN A 58 4.62 9.96 -1.91
N ILE A 59 3.54 10.08 -1.15
CA ILE A 59 2.21 9.65 -1.59
C ILE A 59 1.16 10.75 -1.36
N PRO A 60 0.17 10.90 -2.26
CA PRO A 60 -0.92 11.83 -2.05
C PRO A 60 -1.90 11.34 -0.98
N ASN A 61 -2.63 12.28 -0.40
CA ASN A 61 -3.70 11.95 0.54
C ASN A 61 -4.92 11.33 -0.15
N ARG A 62 -5.17 11.70 -1.41
CA ARG A 62 -6.25 11.16 -2.25
C ARG A 62 -5.75 11.05 -3.69
N PHE A 63 -6.24 10.05 -4.41
CA PHE A 63 -5.96 9.85 -5.82
C PHE A 63 -6.08 11.14 -6.65
N ASN A 64 -5.17 11.32 -7.60
CA ASN A 64 -5.00 12.53 -8.44
C ASN A 64 -4.66 13.83 -7.70
N GLN A 65 -4.40 13.82 -6.40
CA GLN A 65 -3.79 14.95 -5.71
C GLN A 65 -2.27 14.93 -5.87
N VAL A 66 -1.63 16.07 -5.59
CA VAL A 66 -0.17 16.16 -5.54
C VAL A 66 0.34 15.37 -4.35
N ALA A 67 1.33 14.50 -4.60
CA ALA A 67 2.03 13.77 -3.55
C ALA A 67 2.68 14.73 -2.55
N LYS A 68 2.59 14.38 -1.26
CA LYS A 68 3.31 15.11 -0.20
C LYS A 68 4.66 14.44 0.03
N GLN A 69 5.71 15.24 0.22
CA GLN A 69 7.07 14.72 0.42
C GLN A 69 7.19 13.76 1.63
N ASP A 70 6.33 13.93 2.63
CA ASP A 70 6.30 13.19 3.89
C ASP A 70 4.96 12.46 4.10
N GLY A 71 4.18 12.26 3.03
CA GLY A 71 2.84 11.70 3.10
C GLY A 71 2.81 10.32 3.76
N GLY A 72 3.72 9.42 3.33
CA GLY A 72 3.84 8.07 3.89
C GLY A 72 4.33 8.09 5.33
N ILE A 73 5.31 8.94 5.66
CA ILE A 73 5.85 9.06 7.04
C ILE A 73 4.74 9.52 8.00
N THR A 74 3.99 10.54 7.62
CA THR A 74 2.88 11.07 8.44
C THR A 74 1.76 10.05 8.59
N PHE A 75 1.49 9.26 7.55
CA PHE A 75 0.53 8.18 7.60
C PHE A 75 0.97 7.05 8.55
N PHE A 76 2.22 6.58 8.43
CA PHE A 76 2.76 5.51 9.26
C PHE A 76 2.76 5.88 10.76
N ALA A 77 3.11 7.12 11.09
CA ALA A 77 3.10 7.61 12.47
C ALA A 77 1.71 7.62 13.14
N ARG A 78 0.65 7.37 12.38
CA ARG A 78 -0.76 7.37 12.82
C ARG A 78 -1.45 6.04 12.54
N VAL A 79 -0.70 5.00 12.18
CA VAL A 79 -1.30 3.72 11.76
C VAL A 79 -2.03 3.01 12.91
N ASP A 80 -1.63 3.28 14.16
CA ASP A 80 -2.27 2.75 15.36
C ASP A 80 -3.52 3.55 15.80
N ASP A 81 -3.81 4.69 15.16
CA ASP A 81 -4.94 5.56 15.51
C ASP A 81 -6.28 5.08 14.89
N PHE A 82 -6.28 3.95 14.18
CA PHE A 82 -7.41 3.46 13.35
C PHE A 82 -8.15 2.27 13.94
#